data_AF-A0A958F0Q3-F1
#
_entry.id   AF-A0A958F0Q3-F1
#
_cell.length_a   1.000
_cell.length_b   1.000
_cell.length_c   1.000
_cell.angle_alpha   90.00
_cell.angle_beta   90.00
_cell.angle_gamma   90.00
#
_symmetry.space_group_name_H-M   'P 1'
#
loop_
_entity.id
_entity.type
_entity.pdbx_description
1 polymer ?
#
loop_
_entity_poly.entity_id
_entity_poly.type
_entity_poly.pdbx_seq_one_letter_code
_entity_poly.pdbx_strand_id
1 'polypeptide(L)'
;MTGWRLGGLIAPAPESSALILVHQYFMTCAPLILQHVATLIFERHWQPLIENNRLDELHRRNLLLTELRPFSGWQTAAPDGGLFVFSNIPQLSEIECASRYFPHPAKVITVHGNAFGNRGDRFIRLSYGISTENIRTAIRQLRAALTNPVG
;
A
#
# COMPACT_ATOMS: atom_id res chain seq x y z
N MET A 1 -4.61 1.34 12.51
CA MET A 1 -3.71 1.21 13.69
C MET A 1 -2.22 1.19 13.31
N THR A 2 -1.79 1.73 12.16
CA THR A 2 -0.39 1.62 11.68
C THR A 2 0.66 2.21 12.65
N GLY A 3 0.32 3.33 13.30
CA GLY A 3 1.20 3.99 14.28
C GLY A 3 1.31 3.29 15.64
N TRP A 4 0.55 2.22 15.89
CA TRP A 4 0.44 1.62 17.24
C TRP A 4 1.60 0.68 17.57
N ARG A 5 2.39 0.29 16.56
CA ARG A 5 3.52 -0.64 16.73
C ARG A 5 3.13 -1.95 17.42
N LEU A 6 1.90 -2.42 17.16
CA LEU A 6 1.39 -3.71 17.62
C LEU A 6 1.39 -4.72 16.49
N GLY A 7 1.86 -5.91 16.79
CA GLY A 7 1.84 -7.09 15.93
C GLY A 7 1.96 -8.34 16.78
N GLY A 8 1.70 -9.50 16.17
CA GLY A 8 1.81 -10.79 16.84
C GLY A 8 2.32 -11.85 15.87
N LEU A 9 2.73 -12.98 16.44
CA LEU A 9 3.15 -14.17 15.69
C LEU A 9 2.33 -15.36 16.18
N ILE A 10 2.04 -16.29 15.28
CA ILE A 10 1.43 -17.58 15.58
C ILE A 10 2.36 -18.64 15.00
N ALA A 11 2.93 -19.47 15.85
CA ALA A 11 3.88 -20.51 15.48
C ALA A 11 3.75 -21.70 16.46
N PRO A 12 4.30 -22.88 16.15
CA PRO A 12 4.32 -23.97 17.10
C PRO A 12 5.16 -23.61 18.34
N ALA A 13 4.96 -24.35 19.43
CA ALA A 13 5.54 -24.00 20.72
C ALA A 13 7.08 -23.90 20.71
N PRO A 14 7.83 -24.85 20.10
CA PRO A 14 9.29 -24.76 20.06
C PRO A 14 9.81 -23.49 19.36
N GLU A 15 9.23 -23.13 18.22
CA GLU A 15 9.59 -21.95 17.45
C GLU A 15 9.21 -20.66 18.18
N SER A 16 8.02 -20.65 18.79
CA SER A 16 7.56 -19.49 19.58
C SER A 16 8.51 -19.19 20.75
N SER A 17 8.98 -20.22 21.46
CA SER A 17 9.95 -20.05 22.55
C SER A 17 11.27 -19.44 22.06
N ALA A 18 11.80 -19.94 20.95
CA ALA A 18 13.02 -19.38 20.34
C ALA A 18 12.83 -17.93 19.88
N LEU A 19 11.69 -17.62 19.25
CA LEU A 19 11.38 -16.27 18.78
C LEU A 19 11.19 -15.27 19.93
N ILE A 20 10.58 -15.69 21.04
CA ILE A 20 10.43 -14.86 22.25
C ILE A 20 11.79 -14.52 22.86
N LEU A 21 12.71 -15.49 22.93
CA LEU A 21 14.08 -15.25 23.42
C LEU A 21 14.77 -14.18 22.56
N VAL A 22 14.74 -14.32 21.23
CA VAL A 22 15.31 -13.33 20.31
C VAL A 22 14.65 -11.96 20.52
N HIS A 23 13.31 -11.91 20.58
CA HIS A 23 12.58 -10.66 20.80
C HIS A 23 13.05 -9.94 22.07
N GLN A 24 13.22 -10.65 23.19
CA GLN A 24 13.65 -10.07 24.47
C GLN A 24 15.03 -9.39 24.42
N TYR A 25 15.92 -9.81 23.51
CA TYR A 25 17.21 -9.15 23.29
C TYR A 25 17.10 -7.85 22.48
N PHE A 26 16.07 -7.69 21.64
CA PHE A 26 15.87 -6.49 20.83
C PHE A 26 14.90 -5.49 21.47
N MET A 27 13.86 -5.98 22.14
CA MET A 27 12.76 -5.19 22.69
C MET A 27 12.14 -5.90 23.90
N THR A 28 11.75 -5.15 24.92
CA THR A 28 11.10 -5.71 26.11
C THR A 28 9.71 -6.27 25.77
N CYS A 29 8.83 -5.45 25.21
CA CYS A 29 7.46 -5.82 24.84
C CYS A 29 6.84 -4.77 23.91
N ALA A 30 5.67 -5.08 23.36
CA ALA A 30 4.83 -4.10 22.67
C ALA A 30 4.31 -3.02 23.65
N PRO A 31 3.92 -1.81 23.19
CA PRO A 31 3.45 -0.75 24.08
C PRO A 31 2.25 -1.19 24.96
N LEU A 32 2.44 -1.22 26.28
CA LEU A 32 1.48 -1.81 27.24
C LEU A 32 0.06 -1.25 27.12
N ILE A 33 -0.07 0.08 27.08
CA ILE A 33 -1.38 0.75 26.98
C ILE A 33 -2.11 0.29 25.71
N LEU A 34 -1.39 0.18 24.60
CA LEU A 34 -1.99 -0.21 23.32
C LEU A 34 -2.37 -1.70 23.31
N GLN A 35 -1.65 -2.56 24.02
CA GLN A 35 -2.05 -3.96 24.22
C GLN A 35 -3.42 -4.03 24.93
N HIS A 36 -3.62 -3.27 26.01
CA HIS A 36 -4.91 -3.22 26.69
C HIS A 36 -6.05 -2.70 25.80
N VAL A 37 -5.80 -1.63 25.04
CA VAL A 37 -6.80 -1.10 24.09
C VAL A 37 -7.13 -2.11 23.00
N ALA A 38 -6.13 -2.82 22.47
CA ALA A 38 -6.34 -3.86 21.47
C ALA A 38 -7.20 -5.00 22.02
N THR A 39 -6.94 -5.48 23.24
CA THR A 39 -7.78 -6.48 23.91
C THR A 39 -9.24 -6.04 24.01
N LEU A 40 -9.49 -4.80 24.47
CA LEU A 40 -10.85 -4.25 24.54
C LEU A 40 -11.55 -4.17 23.18
N ILE A 41 -10.80 -3.93 22.10
CA ILE A 41 -11.35 -3.93 20.73
C ILE A 41 -11.72 -5.36 20.32
N PHE A 42 -10.85 -6.34 20.58
CA PHE A 42 -11.09 -7.74 20.22
C PHE A 42 -12.24 -8.39 21.01
N GLU A 43 -12.47 -7.97 22.25
CA GLU A 43 -13.58 -8.43 23.09
C GLU A 43 -14.94 -7.82 22.68
N ARG A 44 -14.95 -6.75 21.90
CA ARG A 44 -16.17 -6.11 21.38
C ARG A 44 -16.56 -6.67 20.01
N HIS A 45 -17.76 -6.32 19.53
CA HIS A 45 -18.20 -6.63 18.16
C HIS A 45 -17.41 -5.82 17.11
N TRP A 46 -16.21 -6.27 16.77
CA TRP A 46 -15.33 -5.65 15.76
C TRP A 46 -15.63 -6.08 14.33
N GLN A 47 -16.35 -7.19 14.11
CA GLN A 47 -16.60 -7.73 12.77
C GLN A 47 -17.31 -6.72 11.84
N PRO A 48 -18.35 -5.99 12.28
CA PRO A 48 -18.99 -4.99 11.43
C PRO A 48 -18.06 -3.85 11.00
N LEU A 49 -17.14 -3.44 11.88
CA LEU A 49 -16.14 -2.41 11.57
C LEU A 49 -15.18 -2.89 10.47
N ILE A 50 -14.71 -4.15 10.57
CA ILE A 50 -13.83 -4.73 9.56
C ILE A 50 -14.55 -4.90 8.23
N GLU A 51 -15.81 -5.34 8.23
CA GLU A 51 -16.59 -5.48 7.00
C GLU A 51 -16.81 -4.13 6.31
N ASN A 52 -17.14 -3.08 7.07
CA ASN A 52 -17.26 -1.73 6.51
C ASN A 52 -15.93 -1.26 5.90
N ASN A 53 -14.81 -1.45 6.59
CA ASN A 53 -13.49 -1.10 6.07
C ASN A 53 -13.17 -1.88 4.78
N ARG A 54 -13.52 -3.18 4.72
CA ARG A 54 -13.33 -4.03 3.55
C ARG A 54 -14.11 -3.50 2.35
N LEU A 55 -15.36 -3.07 2.55
CA LEU A 55 -16.21 -2.49 1.49
C LEU A 55 -15.64 -1.15 0.99
N ASP A 56 -15.16 -0.30 1.89
CA ASP A 56 -14.51 0.97 1.54
C ASP A 56 -13.22 0.75 0.74
N GLU A 57 -12.37 -0.18 1.16
CA GLU A 57 -11.14 -0.56 0.46
C GLU A 57 -11.43 -1.16 -0.91
N LEU A 58 -12.46 -2.01 -1.01
CA LEU A 58 -12.93 -2.59 -2.26
C LEU A 58 -13.41 -1.50 -3.23
N HIS A 59 -14.17 -0.53 -2.74
CA HIS A 59 -14.62 0.61 -3.53
C HIS A 59 -13.42 1.42 -4.08
N ARG A 60 -12.45 1.76 -3.22
CA ARG A 60 -11.23 2.49 -3.61
C ARG A 60 -10.37 1.71 -4.59
N ARG A 61 -10.22 0.39 -4.38
CA ARG A 61 -9.51 -0.51 -5.31
C ARG A 61 -10.14 -0.47 -6.69
N ASN A 62 -11.47 -0.66 -6.76
CA ASN A 62 -12.19 -0.69 -8.03
C ASN A 62 -12.17 0.66 -8.74
N LEU A 63 -12.25 1.76 -7.98
CA LEU A 63 -12.07 3.11 -8.51
C LEU A 63 -10.70 3.27 -9.14
N LEU A 64 -9.62 2.98 -8.40
CA LEU A 64 -8.26 3.11 -8.91
C LEU A 64 -8.05 2.27 -10.18
N LEU A 65 -8.47 1.01 -10.18
CA LEU A 65 -8.37 0.15 -11.36
C LEU A 65 -9.14 0.69 -12.56
N THR A 66 -10.35 1.22 -12.34
CA THR A 66 -11.16 1.82 -13.41
C THR A 66 -10.48 3.05 -14.00
N GLU A 67 -9.94 3.91 -13.14
CA GLU A 67 -9.24 5.13 -13.55
C GLU A 67 -7.89 4.88 -14.24
N LEU A 68 -7.26 3.73 -14.00
CA LEU A 68 -6.02 3.31 -14.65
C LEU A 68 -6.23 2.69 -16.04
N ARG A 69 -7.40 2.11 -16.34
CA ARG A 69 -7.69 1.49 -17.65
C ARG A 69 -7.43 2.39 -18.87
N PRO A 70 -7.70 3.72 -18.83
CA PRO A 70 -7.42 4.60 -19.95
C PRO A 70 -5.93 4.89 -20.19
N PHE A 71 -5.03 4.55 -19.27
CA PHE A 71 -3.60 4.77 -19.45
C PHE A 71 -3.06 3.74 -20.45
N SER A 72 -2.81 4.18 -21.68
CA SER A 72 -2.43 3.31 -22.78
C SER A 72 -1.18 2.49 -22.44
N GLY A 73 -1.31 1.17 -22.59
CA GLY A 73 -0.26 0.19 -22.39
C GLY A 73 0.21 -0.01 -20.95
N TRP A 74 -0.47 0.59 -19.96
CA TRP A 74 -0.34 0.18 -18.57
C TRP A 74 -1.12 -1.13 -18.37
N GLN A 75 -0.55 -2.06 -17.60
CA GLN A 75 -1.21 -3.30 -17.25
C GLN A 75 -1.24 -3.43 -15.73
N THR A 76 -2.44 -3.37 -15.16
CA THR A 76 -2.64 -3.46 -13.71
C THR A 76 -3.54 -4.65 -13.40
N ALA A 77 -3.00 -5.64 -12.70
CA ALA A 77 -3.80 -6.75 -12.18
C ALA A 77 -4.62 -6.29 -10.96
N ALA A 78 -5.85 -6.79 -10.86
CA ALA A 78 -6.68 -6.56 -9.68
C ALA A 78 -6.15 -7.41 -8.52
N PRO A 79 -5.81 -6.82 -7.36
CA PRO A 79 -5.35 -7.60 -6.22
C PRO A 79 -6.53 -8.23 -5.48
N ASP A 80 -6.34 -9.45 -4.99
CA ASP A 80 -7.32 -10.15 -4.16
C ASP A 80 -7.44 -9.57 -2.74
N GLY A 81 -6.42 -8.82 -2.29
CA GLY A 81 -6.42 -8.16 -0.99
C GLY A 81 -5.29 -7.15 -0.82
N GLY A 82 -5.28 -6.49 0.34
CA GLY A 82 -4.30 -5.44 0.67
C GLY A 82 -4.75 -4.03 0.26
N LEU A 83 -3.80 -3.11 0.20
CA LEU A 83 -4.02 -1.68 -0.06
C LEU A 83 -3.23 -1.15 -1.26
N PHE A 84 -2.63 -2.04 -2.06
CA PHE A 84 -1.73 -1.68 -3.13
C PHE A 84 -2.08 -2.40 -4.43
N VAL A 85 -1.89 -1.71 -5.56
CA VAL A 85 -1.82 -2.34 -6.88
C VAL A 85 -0.40 -2.24 -7.40
N PHE A 86 0.06 -3.27 -8.11
CA PHE A 86 1.33 -3.30 -8.78
C PHE A 86 1.08 -3.22 -10.29
N SER A 87 1.44 -2.08 -10.89
CA SER A 87 1.14 -1.78 -12.29
C SER A 87 2.40 -1.88 -13.13
N ASN A 88 2.33 -2.66 -14.20
CA ASN A 88 3.31 -2.66 -15.28
C ASN A 88 3.11 -1.40 -16.14
N ILE A 89 4.19 -0.68 -16.39
CA ILE A 89 4.25 0.59 -17.11
C ILE A 89 5.40 0.55 -18.13
N PRO A 90 5.33 -0.33 -19.15
CA PRO A 90 6.48 -0.65 -20.00
C PRO A 90 7.05 0.55 -20.75
N GLN A 91 6.28 1.63 -20.94
CA GLN A 91 6.70 2.86 -21.61
C GLN A 91 7.62 3.74 -20.77
N LEU A 92 7.67 3.54 -19.44
CA LEU A 92 8.40 4.41 -18.52
C LEU A 92 9.38 3.57 -17.71
N SER A 93 10.63 4.01 -17.68
CA SER A 93 11.64 3.46 -16.77
C SER A 93 11.47 4.02 -15.37
N GLU A 94 12.08 3.36 -14.38
CA GLU A 94 12.13 3.87 -13.01
C GLU A 94 12.68 5.31 -12.99
N ILE A 95 13.77 5.56 -13.71
CA ILE A 95 14.43 6.87 -13.75
C ILE A 95 13.46 7.94 -14.26
N GLU A 96 12.74 7.66 -15.35
CA GLU A 96 11.75 8.59 -15.91
C GLU A 96 10.62 8.86 -14.92
N CYS A 97 10.08 7.84 -14.27
CA CYS A 97 9.04 8.04 -13.25
C CYS A 97 9.57 8.85 -12.05
N ALA A 98 10.75 8.52 -11.55
CA ALA A 98 11.35 9.10 -10.34
C ALA A 98 11.81 10.54 -10.54
N SER A 99 12.28 10.91 -11.73
CA SER A 99 12.90 12.21 -11.98
C SER A 99 12.02 13.17 -12.79
N ARG A 100 11.14 12.66 -13.67
CA ARG A 100 10.51 13.48 -14.72
C ARG A 100 9.00 13.63 -14.60
N TYR A 101 8.29 12.62 -14.12
CA TYR A 101 6.83 12.60 -14.22
C TYR A 101 6.12 12.69 -12.87
N PHE A 102 6.57 11.95 -11.85
CA PHE A 102 5.75 11.73 -10.66
C PHE A 102 5.94 12.82 -9.58
N PRO A 103 7.16 13.16 -9.13
CA PRO A 103 7.34 14.21 -8.12
C PRO A 103 7.03 15.61 -8.66
N HIS A 104 7.45 15.87 -9.90
CA HIS A 104 7.20 17.08 -10.67
C HIS A 104 6.92 16.65 -12.11
N PRO A 105 5.88 17.11 -12.81
CA PRO A 105 4.81 18.04 -12.42
C PRO A 105 3.58 17.40 -11.76
N ALA A 106 3.47 16.07 -11.71
CA ALA A 106 2.25 15.42 -11.22
C ALA A 106 2.01 15.61 -9.71
N LYS A 107 3.06 15.80 -8.89
CA LYS A 107 2.96 15.80 -7.41
C LYS A 107 2.33 14.52 -6.87
N VAL A 108 2.62 13.40 -7.52
CA VAL A 108 2.18 12.05 -7.11
C VAL A 108 3.39 11.25 -6.69
N ILE A 109 3.33 10.63 -5.51
CA ILE A 109 4.40 9.79 -5.00
C ILE A 109 3.98 8.33 -5.17
N THR A 110 4.87 7.52 -5.73
CA THR A 110 4.69 6.07 -5.90
C THR A 110 5.94 5.35 -5.44
N VAL A 111 5.88 4.03 -5.24
CA VAL A 111 7.08 3.23 -4.96
C VAL A 111 7.45 2.46 -6.21
N HIS A 112 8.69 2.60 -6.69
CA HIS A 112 9.17 1.90 -7.87
C HIS A 112 9.32 0.41 -7.62
N GLY A 113 9.13 -0.38 -8.68
CA GLY A 113 9.17 -1.83 -8.62
C GLY A 113 10.53 -2.38 -8.20
N ASN A 114 11.63 -1.67 -8.50
CA ASN A 114 12.97 -2.10 -8.13
C ASN A 114 13.19 -2.21 -6.61
N ALA A 115 12.39 -1.50 -5.79
CA ALA A 115 12.36 -1.68 -4.35
C ALA A 115 11.84 -3.08 -3.92
N PHE A 116 11.20 -3.83 -4.82
CA PHE A 116 10.68 -5.18 -4.60
C PHE A 116 11.47 -6.27 -5.34
N GLY A 117 12.56 -5.90 -6.03
CA GLY A 117 13.44 -6.84 -6.73
C GLY A 117 13.91 -6.35 -8.10
N ASN A 118 14.96 -6.99 -8.62
CA ASN A 118 15.66 -6.58 -9.85
C ASN A 118 14.85 -6.64 -11.16
N ARG A 119 13.63 -7.19 -11.13
CA ARG A 119 12.72 -7.29 -12.29
C ARG A 119 11.64 -6.20 -12.28
N GLY A 120 11.78 -5.18 -11.42
CA GLY A 120 10.76 -4.17 -11.18
C GLY A 120 10.93 -2.84 -11.94
N ASP A 121 11.89 -2.72 -12.86
CA ASP A 121 12.23 -1.46 -13.56
C ASP A 121 11.01 -0.81 -14.25
N ARG A 122 10.09 -1.63 -14.75
CA ARG A 122 8.88 -1.19 -15.45
C ARG A 122 7.62 -1.31 -14.60
N PHE A 123 7.77 -1.34 -13.28
CA PHE A 123 6.64 -1.46 -12.37
C PHE A 123 6.59 -0.31 -11.37
N ILE A 124 5.38 0.03 -10.97
CA ILE A 124 5.12 0.94 -9.85
C ILE A 124 4.07 0.34 -8.92
N ARG A 125 4.24 0.60 -7.63
CA ARG A 125 3.27 0.29 -6.60
C ARG A 125 2.48 1.54 -6.24
N LEU A 126 1.17 1.47 -6.42
CA LEU A 126 0.24 2.54 -6.09
C LEU A 126 -0.57 2.13 -4.86
N SER A 127 -0.69 3.03 -3.89
CA SER A 127 -1.55 2.84 -2.71
C SER A 127 -2.95 3.40 -2.99
N TYR A 128 -3.98 2.61 -2.66
CA TYR A 128 -5.37 3.08 -2.59
C TYR A 128 -5.87 3.20 -1.14
N GLY A 129 -4.96 3.20 -0.16
CA GLY A 129 -5.24 3.48 1.25
C GLY A 129 -5.45 4.96 1.59
N ILE A 130 -5.87 5.78 0.61
CA ILE A 130 -6.10 7.22 0.73
C ILE A 130 -7.56 7.55 0.37
N SER A 131 -8.01 8.80 0.53
CA SER A 131 -9.38 9.18 0.18
C SER A 131 -9.68 9.00 -1.32
N THR A 132 -10.93 8.70 -1.66
CA THR A 132 -11.43 8.66 -3.05
C THR A 132 -11.08 9.95 -3.81
N GLU A 133 -11.20 11.11 -3.17
CA GLU A 133 -10.85 12.40 -3.78
C GLU A 133 -9.35 12.51 -4.11
N ASN A 134 -8.48 12.03 -3.22
CA ASN A 134 -7.05 12.00 -3.46
C ASN A 134 -6.69 11.01 -4.57
N ILE A 135 -7.38 9.87 -4.67
CA ILE A 135 -7.20 8.94 -5.81
C ILE A 135 -7.54 9.65 -7.13
N ARG A 136 -8.71 10.31 -7.21
CA ARG A 136 -9.12 11.04 -8.42
C ARG A 136 -8.16 12.16 -8.77
N THR A 137 -7.70 12.91 -7.77
CA THR A 137 -6.73 13.99 -7.95
C THR A 137 -5.39 13.46 -8.47
N ALA A 138 -4.86 12.39 -7.87
CA ALA A 138 -3.60 11.78 -8.28
C ALA A 138 -3.68 11.25 -9.72
N ILE A 139 -4.76 10.57 -10.10
CA ILE A 139 -4.98 10.09 -11.48
C ILE A 139 -5.03 11.26 -12.47
N ARG A 140 -5.75 12.33 -12.13
CA ARG A 140 -5.86 13.52 -12.99
C ARG A 140 -4.48 14.16 -13.22
N GLN A 141 -3.70 14.29 -12.16
CA GLN A 141 -2.35 14.85 -12.22
C GLN A 141 -1.39 13.96 -13.00
N LEU A 142 -1.43 12.64 -12.77
CA LEU A 142 -0.65 11.68 -13.54
C LEU A 142 -0.98 11.75 -15.03
N ARG A 143 -2.27 11.79 -15.38
CA ARG A 143 -2.71 11.90 -16.77
C ARG A 143 -2.16 13.16 -17.42
N ALA A 144 -2.29 14.31 -16.75
CA ALA A 144 -1.78 15.58 -17.26
C ALA A 144 -0.25 15.58 -17.48
N ALA A 145 0.51 14.99 -16.54
CA ALA A 145 1.96 14.90 -16.63
C ALA A 145 2.44 13.98 -17.76
N LEU A 146 1.71 12.91 -18.06
CA LEU A 146 2.05 11.98 -19.14
C LEU A 146 1.64 12.51 -20.53
N THR A 147 0.60 13.34 -20.63
CA THR A 147 0.17 13.95 -21.90
C THR A 147 0.99 15.17 -22.31
N ASN A 148 1.48 15.94 -21.34
CA ASN A 148 2.34 17.10 -21.56
C ASN A 148 3.72 16.82 -20.96
N PRO A 149 4.57 16.00 -21.61
CA PRO A 149 5.92 15.77 -21.13
C PRO A 149 6.64 17.13 -21.10
N VAL A 150 7.05 17.56 -19.91
CA VAL A 150 7.93 18.72 -19.77
C VAL A 150 9.17 18.42 -20.60
N GLY A 151 9.44 19.30 -21.57
CA GLY A 151 10.54 19.20 -22.54
C GLY A 151 11.88 19.00 -21.87
#